data_AF-A0AA43BIM9-F1
#
_entry.id   AF-A0AA43BIM9-F1
#
_cell.length_a   1.000
_cell.length_b   1.000
_cell.length_c   1.000
_cell.angle_alpha   90.00
_cell.angle_beta   90.00
_cell.angle_gamma   90.00
#
_symmetry.space_group_name_H-M   'P 1'
#
loop_
_entity.id
_entity.type
_entity.pdbx_description
1 polymer ?
#
loop_
_entity_poly.entity_id
_entity_poly.type
_entity_poly.pdbx_seq_one_letter_code
_entity_poly.pdbx_strand_id
1 'polypeptide(L)'
;MSIDHDTNPDGDLLDDASLDERQSLEARAYDAFHEGDLPQAVALFAELIALAPEVPYLHYMRGLAHKYLRDWPASLQDNLRSEQLREEFDVATAWNAGIAATGMADWAEARRQWTRCGITLPEGEGPIEGNFGVACVRLAPWSDAEVVYMSRIDPVRARIDNVPLPESGFRFGDIVLHDGASTGRRTYGEREVPVFNAMQRLQPSDMATFTVFVQCDSADDIAALGAMNLPGIGMVEDWTATVRRLCRRCSYGTPHQHGDEAEVTEEGTWARQRDLGIAAQGRAAVETLLATWAAAAPGRVLEAIEQREHPLSDPAPGQVWWLGEEEEGAQV
;
A
#
# COMPACT_ATOMS: atom_id res chain seq x y z
N MET A 1 15.65 70.62 26.56
CA MET A 1 16.09 69.24 26.31
C MET A 1 14.90 68.36 26.59
N SER A 2 14.27 67.92 25.51
CA SER A 2 13.18 66.95 25.45
C SER A 2 13.80 65.57 25.38
N ILE A 3 13.35 64.62 26.22
CA ILE A 3 13.31 63.20 25.87
C ILE A 3 12.07 62.63 26.57
N ASP A 4 10.97 62.58 25.81
CA ASP A 4 9.91 61.60 25.99
C ASP A 4 10.52 60.20 25.79
N HIS A 5 10.18 59.25 26.67
CA HIS A 5 10.35 57.84 26.35
C HIS A 5 8.98 57.20 26.25
N ASP A 6 8.58 57.03 25.00
CA ASP A 6 7.42 56.29 24.53
C ASP A 6 7.28 54.94 25.23
N THR A 7 6.05 54.71 25.67
CA THR A 7 5.43 53.42 25.87
C THR A 7 5.62 52.52 24.67
N ASN A 8 6.13 51.30 24.88
CA ASN A 8 5.96 50.20 23.94
C ASN A 8 4.96 49.22 24.57
N PRO A 9 3.65 49.29 24.24
CA PRO A 9 2.73 48.18 24.49
C PRO A 9 2.87 47.16 23.34
N ASP A 10 2.38 45.95 23.58
CA ASP A 10 2.10 44.96 22.54
C ASP A 10 3.31 44.19 21.98
N GLY A 11 3.90 43.38 22.86
CA GLY A 11 4.26 42.03 22.44
C GLY A 11 2.97 41.28 22.16
N ASP A 12 2.81 40.82 20.92
CA ASP A 12 1.64 40.20 20.29
C ASP A 12 1.20 38.91 21.01
N LEU A 13 0.66 39.05 22.22
CA LEU A 13 -0.07 38.02 22.94
C LEU A 13 -1.46 37.98 22.31
N LEU A 14 -1.68 37.02 21.42
CA LEU A 14 -3.01 36.63 20.97
C LEU A 14 -3.95 36.61 22.19
N ASP A 15 -5.07 37.34 22.11
CA ASP A 15 -6.03 37.34 23.20
C ASP A 15 -6.58 35.92 23.42
N ASP A 16 -7.00 35.60 24.65
CA ASP A 16 -7.43 34.24 25.02
C ASP A 16 -8.53 33.71 24.09
N ALA A 17 -9.38 34.58 23.54
CA ALA A 17 -10.43 34.23 22.58
C ALA A 17 -9.85 33.75 21.23
N SER A 18 -8.86 34.44 20.68
CA SER A 18 -8.20 34.04 19.43
C SER A 18 -7.34 32.78 19.58
N LEU A 19 -6.81 32.52 20.79
CA LEU A 19 -6.15 31.25 21.12
C LEU A 19 -7.16 30.09 21.19
N ASP A 20 -8.31 30.30 21.83
CA ASP A 20 -9.38 29.29 21.92
C ASP A 20 -9.97 28.97 20.53
N GLU A 21 -10.14 29.98 19.66
CA GLU A 21 -10.59 29.78 18.27
C GLU A 21 -9.60 28.94 17.44
N ARG A 22 -8.29 29.20 17.57
CA ARG A 22 -7.25 28.41 16.90
C ARG A 22 -7.21 26.97 17.40
N GLN A 23 -7.31 26.75 18.71
CA GLN A 23 -7.37 25.41 19.29
C GLN A 23 -8.61 24.65 18.82
N SER A 24 -9.76 25.32 18.75
CA SER A 24 -11.00 24.71 18.22
C SER A 24 -10.86 24.34 16.74
N LEU A 25 -10.25 25.20 15.93
CA LEU A 25 -9.99 24.93 14.52
C LEU A 25 -9.03 23.75 14.33
N GLU A 26 -7.97 23.69 15.14
CA GLU A 26 -7.02 22.58 15.16
C GLU A 26 -7.69 21.26 15.53
N ALA A 27 -8.47 21.22 16.62
CA ALA A 27 -9.23 20.03 17.01
C ALA A 27 -10.11 19.51 15.87
N ARG A 28 -10.86 20.39 15.21
CA ARG A 28 -11.69 20.03 14.05
C ARG A 28 -10.89 19.48 12.87
N ALA A 29 -9.69 20.01 12.63
CA ALA A 29 -8.81 19.54 11.54
C ALA A 29 -8.36 18.10 11.80
N TYR A 30 -8.02 17.78 13.05
CA TYR A 30 -7.70 16.43 13.46
C TYR A 30 -8.91 15.51 13.44
N ASP A 31 -10.06 15.93 13.95
CA ASP A 31 -11.27 15.10 13.93
C ASP A 31 -11.60 14.69 12.49
N ALA A 32 -11.59 15.64 11.54
CA ALA A 32 -11.79 15.36 10.13
C ALA A 32 -10.75 14.35 9.57
N PHE A 33 -9.48 14.47 9.97
CA PHE A 33 -8.43 13.54 9.57
C PHE A 33 -8.66 12.13 10.14
N HIS A 34 -8.99 12.01 11.43
CA HIS A 34 -9.25 10.75 12.11
C HIS A 34 -10.54 10.08 11.63
N GLU A 35 -11.54 10.84 11.20
CA GLU A 35 -12.75 10.32 10.57
C GLU A 35 -12.55 9.94 9.10
N GLY A 36 -11.37 10.24 8.53
CA GLY A 36 -11.05 10.00 7.14
C GLY A 36 -11.71 10.97 6.15
N ASP A 37 -12.27 12.09 6.63
CA ASP A 37 -12.65 13.24 5.79
C ASP A 37 -11.41 14.07 5.46
N LEU A 38 -10.52 13.47 4.67
CA LEU A 38 -9.26 14.08 4.25
C LEU A 38 -9.47 15.41 3.49
N PRO A 39 -10.48 15.58 2.61
CA PRO A 39 -10.74 16.89 1.99
C PRO A 39 -11.05 17.98 3.02
N GLN A 40 -11.87 17.69 4.03
CA GLN A 40 -12.16 18.63 5.10
C GLN A 40 -10.93 18.90 5.96
N ALA A 41 -10.12 17.89 6.28
CA ALA A 41 -8.87 18.05 7.00
C ALA A 41 -7.90 18.99 6.24
N VAL A 42 -7.74 18.80 4.93
CA VAL A 42 -6.92 19.67 4.08
C VAL A 42 -7.38 21.12 4.14
N ALA A 43 -8.69 21.36 4.05
CA ALA A 43 -9.26 22.70 4.13
C ALA A 43 -8.98 23.37 5.48
N LEU A 44 -9.20 22.66 6.58
CA LEU A 44 -8.99 23.19 7.94
C LEU A 44 -7.50 23.42 8.24
N PHE A 45 -6.61 22.53 7.81
CA PHE A 45 -5.16 22.79 7.92
C PHE A 45 -4.72 23.95 7.03
N ALA A 46 -5.35 24.18 5.88
CA ALA A 46 -5.07 25.37 5.07
C ALA A 46 -5.47 26.67 5.78
N GLU A 47 -6.60 26.69 6.49
CA GLU A 47 -7.00 27.82 7.35
C GLU A 47 -5.98 28.05 8.47
N LEU A 48 -5.54 26.98 9.17
CA LEU A 48 -4.51 27.08 10.20
C LEU A 48 -3.18 27.62 9.65
N ILE A 49 -2.75 27.15 8.48
CA ILE A 49 -1.54 27.64 7.80
C ILE A 49 -1.66 29.12 7.42
N ALA A 50 -2.85 29.59 7.05
CA ALA A 50 -3.05 31.01 6.76
C ALA A 50 -2.90 31.89 8.02
N LEU A 51 -3.21 31.36 9.20
CA LEU A 51 -3.06 32.03 10.49
C LEU A 51 -1.63 31.96 11.06
N ALA A 52 -0.91 30.87 10.77
CA ALA A 52 0.44 30.62 11.31
C ALA A 52 1.33 29.90 10.27
N PRO A 53 1.73 30.58 9.18
CA PRO A 53 2.44 29.97 8.05
C PRO A 53 3.86 29.48 8.39
N GLU A 54 4.42 29.94 9.51
CA GLU A 54 5.72 29.56 10.04
C GLU A 54 5.72 28.26 10.85
N VAL A 55 4.55 27.73 11.22
CA VAL A 55 4.46 26.51 12.04
C VAL A 55 4.68 25.27 11.15
N PRO A 56 5.83 24.56 11.25
CA PRO A 56 6.16 23.45 10.36
C PRO A 56 5.17 22.28 10.45
N TYR A 57 4.60 22.05 11.63
CA TYR A 57 3.72 20.92 11.88
C TYR A 57 2.40 21.00 11.10
N LEU A 58 1.86 22.20 10.88
CA LEU A 58 0.62 22.38 10.11
C LEU A 58 0.80 21.98 8.64
N HIS A 59 1.94 22.34 8.05
CA HIS A 59 2.31 21.90 6.69
C HIS A 59 2.49 20.38 6.65
N TYR A 60 3.14 19.78 7.65
CA TYR A 60 3.28 18.33 7.73
C TYR A 60 1.91 17.62 7.74
N MET A 61 0.97 18.07 8.56
CA MET A 61 -0.36 17.44 8.66
C MET A 61 -1.19 17.60 7.39
N ARG A 62 -1.16 18.77 6.75
CA ARG A 62 -1.81 18.94 5.44
C ARG A 62 -1.16 18.07 4.36
N GLY A 63 0.16 17.98 4.36
CA GLY A 63 0.92 17.11 3.45
C GLY A 63 0.62 15.63 3.66
N LEU A 64 0.37 15.21 4.91
CA LEU A 64 -0.06 13.87 5.27
C LEU A 64 -1.50 13.58 4.78
N ALA A 65 -2.41 14.54 4.91
CA ALA A 65 -3.76 14.41 4.36
C ALA A 65 -3.74 14.30 2.82
N HIS A 66 -2.93 15.12 2.14
CA HIS A 66 -2.72 15.01 0.69
C HIS A 66 -2.09 13.67 0.28
N LYS A 67 -1.16 13.11 1.07
CA LYS A 67 -0.58 11.78 0.85
C LYS A 67 -1.67 10.70 0.79
N TYR A 68 -2.60 10.70 1.75
CA TYR A 68 -3.68 9.70 1.78
C TYR A 68 -4.80 9.98 0.76
N LEU A 69 -4.92 11.22 0.27
CA LEU A 69 -5.67 11.53 -0.95
C LEU A 69 -4.93 11.11 -2.23
N ARG A 70 -3.65 10.76 -2.13
CA ARG A 70 -2.72 10.49 -3.25
C ARG A 70 -2.52 11.70 -4.17
N ASP A 71 -2.69 12.89 -3.63
CA ASP A 71 -2.30 14.16 -4.25
C ASP A 71 -0.81 14.39 -4.01
N TRP A 72 0.02 13.68 -4.78
CA TRP A 72 1.47 13.70 -4.62
C TRP A 72 2.10 15.08 -4.80
N PRO A 73 1.69 15.92 -5.78
CA PRO A 73 2.22 17.27 -5.91
C PRO A 73 1.99 18.11 -4.66
N ALA A 74 0.76 18.15 -4.14
CA ALA A 74 0.44 18.93 -2.95
C ALA A 74 1.12 18.35 -1.71
N SER A 75 1.14 17.02 -1.57
CA SER A 75 1.83 16.34 -0.47
C SER A 75 3.32 16.64 -0.45
N LEU A 76 4.00 16.60 -1.61
CA LEU A 76 5.42 16.95 -1.68
C LEU A 76 5.65 18.41 -1.30
N GLN A 77 4.87 19.34 -1.87
CA GLN A 77 5.01 20.77 -1.59
C GLN A 77 4.90 21.07 -0.09
N ASP A 78 3.91 20.48 0.57
CA ASP A 78 3.66 20.69 2.00
C ASP A 78 4.75 20.08 2.88
N ASN A 79 5.21 18.86 2.57
CA ASN A 79 6.30 18.24 3.33
C ASN A 79 7.62 19.01 3.14
N LEU A 80 7.93 19.47 1.93
CA LEU A 80 9.10 20.33 1.68
C LEU A 80 8.99 21.67 2.42
N ARG A 81 7.79 22.24 2.51
CA ARG A 81 7.57 23.47 3.28
C ARG A 81 7.74 23.23 4.78
N SER A 82 7.19 22.14 5.32
CA SER A 82 7.40 21.72 6.70
C SER A 82 8.89 21.56 7.01
N GLU A 83 9.61 20.88 6.14
CA GLU A 83 11.05 20.65 6.26
C GLU A 83 11.86 21.95 6.29
N GLN A 84 11.58 22.90 5.40
CA GLN A 84 12.26 24.20 5.35
C GLN A 84 12.08 25.03 6.64
N LEU A 85 10.97 24.83 7.35
CA LEU A 85 10.63 25.57 8.56
C LEU A 85 11.19 24.93 9.84
N ARG A 86 11.74 23.71 9.76
CA ARG A 86 12.31 23.01 10.92
C ARG A 86 13.79 23.32 11.09
N GLU A 87 14.20 23.51 12.34
CA GLU A 87 15.61 23.64 12.70
C GLU A 87 16.34 22.28 12.67
N GLU A 88 15.62 21.22 13.05
CA GLU A 88 16.14 19.86 13.12
C GLU A 88 15.55 18.97 12.02
N PHE A 89 16.33 17.99 11.59
CA PHE A 89 15.87 17.00 10.61
C PHE A 89 14.75 16.14 11.20
N ASP A 90 13.58 16.19 10.57
CA ASP A 90 12.45 15.33 10.90
C ASP A 90 12.32 14.20 9.86
N VAL A 91 12.57 12.97 10.32
CA VAL A 91 12.56 11.79 9.46
C VAL A 91 11.18 11.52 8.86
N ALA A 92 10.09 11.79 9.59
CA ALA A 92 8.73 11.55 9.12
C ALA A 92 8.35 12.46 7.94
N THR A 93 8.66 13.75 8.06
CA THR A 93 8.49 14.74 7.00
C THR A 93 9.30 14.36 5.75
N ALA A 94 10.58 14.02 5.91
CA ALA A 94 11.43 13.60 4.80
C ALA A 94 10.93 12.29 4.15
N TRP A 95 10.41 11.35 4.94
CA TRP A 95 9.85 10.10 4.44
C TRP A 95 8.60 10.33 3.58
N ASN A 96 7.68 11.18 4.04
CA ASN A 96 6.48 11.54 3.28
C ASN A 96 6.82 12.30 2.00
N ALA A 97 7.81 13.22 2.04
CA ALA A 97 8.34 13.86 0.83
C ALA A 97 8.92 12.82 -0.15
N GLY A 98 9.67 11.84 0.35
CA GLY A 98 10.21 10.74 -0.46
C GLY A 98 9.14 9.88 -1.12
N ILE A 99 8.04 9.55 -0.40
CA ILE A 99 6.88 8.85 -0.97
C ILE A 99 6.26 9.67 -2.10
N ALA A 100 5.94 10.94 -1.82
CA ALA A 100 5.27 11.82 -2.78
C ALA A 100 6.12 12.03 -4.04
N ALA A 101 7.41 12.28 -3.89
CA ALA A 101 8.35 12.38 -5.02
C ALA A 101 8.42 11.08 -5.84
N THR A 102 8.43 9.92 -5.17
CA THR A 102 8.40 8.61 -5.83
C THR A 102 7.10 8.39 -6.61
N GLY A 103 5.95 8.77 -6.04
CA GLY A 103 4.65 8.73 -6.72
C GLY A 103 4.56 9.62 -7.95
N MET A 104 5.32 10.72 -8.00
CA MET A 104 5.44 11.62 -9.15
C MET A 104 6.54 11.24 -10.14
N ALA A 105 7.34 10.20 -9.85
CA ALA A 105 8.57 9.89 -10.59
C ALA A 105 9.60 11.05 -10.60
N ASP A 106 9.59 11.91 -9.58
CA ASP A 106 10.66 12.88 -9.34
C ASP A 106 11.84 12.18 -8.65
N TRP A 107 12.66 11.50 -9.45
CA TRP A 107 13.73 10.65 -8.95
C TRP A 107 14.85 11.42 -8.26
N ALA A 108 15.10 12.68 -8.66
CA ALA A 108 16.11 13.51 -8.03
C ALA A 108 15.69 13.87 -6.60
N GLU A 109 14.44 14.29 -6.43
CA GLU A 109 13.85 14.55 -5.11
C GLU A 109 13.77 13.28 -4.26
N ALA A 110 13.24 12.19 -4.81
CA ALA A 110 13.12 10.91 -4.10
C ALA A 110 14.47 10.43 -3.58
N ARG A 111 15.51 10.43 -4.44
CA ARG A 111 16.88 10.04 -4.05
C ARG A 111 17.44 10.94 -2.95
N ARG A 112 17.21 12.26 -3.03
CA ARG A 112 17.63 13.20 -1.98
C ARG A 112 16.99 12.85 -0.65
N GLN A 113 15.68 12.65 -0.62
CA GLN A 113 14.96 12.36 0.62
C GLN A 113 15.36 11.02 1.22
N TRP A 114 15.45 9.96 0.41
CA TRP A 114 15.89 8.65 0.89
C TRP A 114 17.33 8.65 1.44
N THR A 115 18.24 9.38 0.79
CA THR A 115 19.60 9.53 1.29
C THR A 115 19.64 10.27 2.63
N ARG A 116 18.80 11.30 2.81
CA ARG A 116 18.67 12.02 4.08
C ARG A 116 18.05 11.18 5.18
N CYS A 117 17.15 10.28 4.83
CA CYS A 117 16.64 9.24 5.73
C CYS A 117 17.67 8.12 6.01
N GLY A 118 18.91 8.24 5.51
CA GLY A 118 19.98 7.27 5.75
C GLY A 118 19.87 5.99 4.93
N ILE A 119 19.04 5.96 3.89
CA ILE A 119 18.88 4.81 3.01
C ILE A 119 19.99 4.80 1.96
N THR A 120 20.75 3.71 1.90
CA THR A 120 21.74 3.48 0.83
C THR A 120 21.04 3.17 -0.48
N LEU A 121 21.32 3.96 -1.52
CA LEU A 121 20.73 3.81 -2.85
C LEU A 121 21.77 3.34 -3.88
N PRO A 122 21.36 2.58 -4.91
CA PRO A 122 22.19 2.36 -6.08
C PRO A 122 22.49 3.68 -6.81
N GLU A 123 23.65 3.77 -7.45
CA GLU A 123 24.04 4.94 -8.27
C GLU A 123 23.05 5.16 -9.44
N GLY A 124 22.94 6.41 -9.90
CA GLY A 124 22.12 6.78 -11.06
C GLY A 124 21.20 7.98 -10.82
N GLU A 125 20.58 8.46 -11.90
CA GLU A 125 19.70 9.64 -11.91
C GLU A 125 18.23 9.29 -12.17
N GLY A 126 17.96 8.07 -12.66
CA GLY A 126 16.62 7.58 -12.97
C GLY A 126 15.92 6.92 -11.77
N PRO A 127 14.86 6.12 -12.05
CA PRO A 127 14.19 5.32 -11.04
C PRO A 127 15.18 4.56 -10.16
N ILE A 128 14.87 4.43 -8.87
CA ILE A 128 15.67 3.61 -7.98
C ILE A 128 15.35 2.15 -8.29
N GLU A 129 16.37 1.37 -8.62
CA GLU A 129 16.23 -0.06 -8.92
C GLU A 129 17.25 -0.84 -8.10
N GLY A 130 16.79 -1.36 -6.96
CA GLY A 130 17.59 -2.15 -6.05
C GLY A 130 16.79 -3.31 -5.47
N ASN A 131 17.44 -4.11 -4.62
CA ASN A 131 16.76 -5.15 -3.86
C ASN A 131 16.56 -4.66 -2.43
N PHE A 132 15.31 -4.28 -2.10
CA PHE A 132 14.92 -3.84 -0.76
C PHE A 132 14.20 -4.95 0.02
N GLY A 133 14.33 -6.19 -0.43
CA GLY A 133 13.77 -7.37 0.20
C GLY A 133 12.30 -7.60 -0.12
N VAL A 134 11.80 -8.73 0.39
CA VAL A 134 10.40 -9.15 0.24
C VAL A 134 9.56 -8.55 1.35
N ALA A 135 8.34 -8.15 1.02
CA ALA A 135 7.31 -7.75 1.96
C ALA A 135 5.96 -8.32 1.53
N CYS A 136 4.91 -7.98 2.27
CA CYS A 136 3.54 -8.15 1.82
C CYS A 136 2.93 -6.78 1.52
N VAL A 137 1.96 -6.76 0.61
CA VAL A 137 1.11 -5.61 0.34
C VAL A 137 -0.34 -6.00 0.45
N ARG A 138 -1.12 -5.17 1.16
CA ARG A 138 -2.56 -5.22 1.21
C ARG A 138 -3.11 -4.40 0.05
N LEU A 139 -3.68 -5.09 -0.92
CA LEU A 139 -4.34 -4.54 -2.09
C LEU A 139 -5.75 -4.09 -1.71
N ALA A 140 -6.18 -2.95 -2.26
CA ALA A 140 -7.49 -2.35 -2.01
C ALA A 140 -7.91 -2.36 -0.51
N PRO A 141 -7.07 -1.83 0.41
CA PRO A 141 -7.29 -1.91 1.87
C PRO A 141 -8.60 -1.28 2.36
N TRP A 142 -9.27 -0.49 1.53
CA TRP A 142 -10.58 0.13 1.76
C TRP A 142 -11.78 -0.76 1.39
N SER A 143 -11.54 -1.97 0.88
CA SER A 143 -12.59 -2.90 0.40
C SER A 143 -12.31 -4.35 0.81
N ASP A 144 -12.57 -5.32 -0.07
CA ASP A 144 -12.22 -6.73 0.13
C ASP A 144 -10.71 -6.92 -0.02
N ALA A 145 -9.99 -6.57 1.03
CA ALA A 145 -8.55 -6.46 1.01
C ALA A 145 -7.85 -7.81 0.80
N GLU A 146 -6.99 -7.89 -0.22
CA GLU A 146 -6.17 -9.07 -0.51
C GLU A 146 -4.73 -8.78 -0.07
N VAL A 147 -4.10 -9.70 0.67
CA VAL A 147 -2.70 -9.55 1.10
C VAL A 147 -1.83 -10.50 0.30
N VAL A 148 -0.93 -9.94 -0.51
CA VAL A 148 -0.03 -10.68 -1.40
C VAL A 148 1.44 -10.40 -1.09
N TYR A 149 2.34 -11.30 -1.46
CA TYR A 149 3.79 -11.05 -1.45
C TYR A 149 4.22 -10.15 -2.60
N MET A 150 5.28 -9.40 -2.33
CA MET A 150 5.88 -8.45 -3.24
C MET A 150 7.39 -8.34 -3.02
N SER A 151 8.10 -8.00 -4.10
CA SER A 151 9.53 -7.71 -4.10
C SER A 151 9.73 -6.21 -4.17
N ARG A 152 10.29 -5.61 -3.12
CA ARG A 152 10.56 -4.17 -3.07
C ARG A 152 11.76 -3.82 -3.96
N ILE A 153 11.50 -2.97 -4.94
CA ILE A 153 12.49 -2.53 -5.93
C ILE A 153 13.12 -1.18 -5.56
N ASP A 154 12.50 -0.46 -4.62
CA ASP A 154 13.09 0.69 -3.92
C ASP A 154 12.44 0.81 -2.51
N PRO A 155 12.66 1.90 -1.74
CA PRO A 155 12.07 2.03 -0.41
C PRO A 155 10.55 1.89 -0.33
N VAL A 156 9.82 2.29 -1.39
CA VAL A 156 8.34 2.43 -1.36
C VAL A 156 7.63 1.93 -2.63
N ARG A 157 8.38 1.46 -3.64
CA ARG A 157 7.85 0.74 -4.81
C ARG A 157 8.17 -0.73 -4.71
N ALA A 158 7.21 -1.53 -5.15
CA ALA A 158 7.39 -2.97 -5.25
C ALA A 158 6.63 -3.58 -6.39
N ARG A 159 7.13 -4.74 -6.83
CA ARG A 159 6.48 -5.59 -7.82
C ARG A 159 5.67 -6.67 -7.10
N ILE A 160 4.42 -6.87 -7.51
CA ILE A 160 3.58 -7.97 -7.00
C ILE A 160 4.12 -9.31 -7.52
N ASP A 161 4.34 -10.27 -6.62
CA ASP A 161 4.93 -11.58 -6.95
C ASP A 161 3.88 -12.72 -7.02
N ASN A 162 2.72 -12.57 -6.37
CA ASN A 162 1.58 -13.48 -6.50
C ASN A 162 0.72 -13.17 -7.72
N VAL A 163 -0.24 -14.05 -8.03
CA VAL A 163 -1.36 -13.77 -8.94
C VAL A 163 -2.56 -13.33 -8.10
N PRO A 164 -2.85 -12.01 -8.00
CA PRO A 164 -3.98 -11.53 -7.23
C PRO A 164 -5.30 -12.03 -7.79
N LEU A 165 -6.31 -12.12 -6.95
CA LEU A 165 -7.68 -12.38 -7.38
C LEU A 165 -8.15 -11.24 -8.32
N PRO A 166 -8.92 -11.56 -9.38
CA PRO A 166 -9.37 -10.56 -10.35
C PRO A 166 -10.08 -9.38 -9.70
N GLU A 167 -10.83 -9.61 -8.63
CA GLU A 167 -11.64 -8.63 -7.91
C GLU A 167 -10.80 -7.50 -7.30
N SER A 168 -9.50 -7.73 -7.04
CA SER A 168 -8.59 -6.69 -6.54
C SER A 168 -8.33 -5.59 -7.59
N GLY A 169 -8.47 -5.90 -8.88
CA GLY A 169 -8.08 -5.04 -10.01
C GLY A 169 -6.56 -4.89 -10.21
N PHE A 170 -5.75 -5.52 -9.35
CA PHE A 170 -4.29 -5.61 -9.46
C PHE A 170 -3.87 -6.90 -10.15
N ARG A 171 -2.65 -6.91 -10.69
CA ARG A 171 -2.11 -8.03 -11.45
C ARG A 171 -0.72 -8.41 -10.99
N PHE A 172 -0.38 -9.66 -11.22
CA PHE A 172 1.00 -10.13 -11.11
C PHE A 172 1.93 -9.22 -11.90
N GLY A 173 3.02 -8.77 -11.27
CA GLY A 173 4.00 -7.90 -11.89
C GLY A 173 3.65 -6.41 -11.88
N ASP A 174 2.47 -6.00 -11.42
CA ASP A 174 2.16 -4.57 -11.24
C ASP A 174 3.20 -3.93 -10.30
N ILE A 175 3.65 -2.72 -10.65
CA ILE A 175 4.45 -1.91 -9.74
C ILE A 175 3.51 -1.03 -8.93
N VAL A 176 3.50 -1.26 -7.62
CA VAL A 176 2.69 -0.51 -6.66
C VAL A 176 3.54 0.40 -5.81
N LEU A 177 3.00 1.57 -5.50
CA LEU A 177 3.46 2.42 -4.40
C LEU A 177 2.82 1.91 -3.12
N HIS A 178 3.61 1.72 -2.08
CA HIS A 178 3.14 1.34 -0.75
C HIS A 178 3.60 2.35 0.29
N ASP A 179 2.92 2.37 1.44
CA ASP A 179 3.32 3.22 2.56
C ASP A 179 4.63 2.73 3.21
N GLY A 180 5.37 3.62 3.88
CA GLY A 180 6.49 3.26 4.76
C GLY A 180 6.06 2.68 6.11
N ALA A 181 4.83 2.99 6.56
CA ALA A 181 4.28 2.44 7.80
C ALA A 181 3.73 1.03 7.58
N SER A 182 4.30 0.03 8.27
CA SER A 182 3.76 -1.33 8.23
C SER A 182 2.51 -1.44 9.10
N THR A 183 1.47 -2.08 8.58
CA THR A 183 0.20 -2.34 9.27
C THR A 183 0.05 -3.82 9.65
N GLY A 184 1.15 -4.56 9.74
CA GLY A 184 1.13 -5.96 10.15
C GLY A 184 2.39 -6.73 9.76
N ARG A 185 2.38 -8.03 10.04
CA ARG A 185 3.48 -8.96 9.71
C ARG A 185 2.94 -10.28 9.17
N ARG A 186 3.73 -10.95 8.31
CA ARG A 186 3.42 -12.26 7.71
C ARG A 186 4.67 -13.13 7.68
N THR A 187 4.48 -14.44 7.83
CA THR A 187 5.57 -15.42 7.73
C THR A 187 5.92 -15.69 6.27
N TYR A 188 7.17 -15.48 5.89
CA TYR A 188 7.73 -15.83 4.59
C TYR A 188 8.91 -16.78 4.77
N GLY A 189 8.69 -18.07 4.54
CA GLY A 189 9.68 -19.11 4.88
C GLY A 189 9.92 -19.14 6.39
N GLU A 190 11.18 -18.99 6.82
CA GLU A 190 11.56 -18.98 8.24
C GLU A 190 11.56 -17.57 8.86
N ARG A 191 11.28 -16.52 8.09
CA ARG A 191 11.32 -15.13 8.56
C ARG A 191 9.94 -14.49 8.56
N GLU A 192 9.79 -13.42 9.33
CA GLU A 192 8.64 -12.53 9.22
C GLU A 192 8.96 -11.31 8.36
N VAL A 193 8.01 -10.92 7.52
CA VAL A 193 8.09 -9.75 6.65
C VAL A 193 6.95 -8.78 6.97
N PRO A 194 7.17 -7.45 6.81
CA PRO A 194 6.13 -6.46 7.07
C PRO A 194 5.01 -6.52 6.02
N VAL A 195 3.80 -6.13 6.44
CA VAL A 195 2.65 -5.88 5.56
C VAL A 195 2.47 -4.37 5.43
N PHE A 196 2.45 -3.87 4.20
CA PHE A 196 2.16 -2.47 3.89
C PHE A 196 0.81 -2.34 3.20
N ASN A 197 0.20 -1.16 3.23
CA ASN A 197 -0.97 -0.88 2.40
C ASN A 197 -0.52 -0.39 1.01
N ALA A 198 -1.14 -0.92 -0.05
CA ALA A 198 -1.00 -0.35 -1.38
C ALA A 198 -1.69 1.02 -1.41
N MET A 199 -0.97 2.03 -1.90
CA MET A 199 -1.50 3.37 -2.09
C MET A 199 -1.97 3.55 -3.54
N GLN A 200 -1.15 3.14 -4.50
CA GLN A 200 -1.43 3.34 -5.91
C GLN A 200 -0.74 2.28 -6.77
N ARG A 201 -1.37 1.87 -7.88
CA ARG A 201 -0.65 1.23 -8.99
C ARG A 201 0.07 2.28 -9.82
N LEU A 202 1.40 2.26 -9.82
CA LEU A 202 2.23 3.19 -10.60
C LEU A 202 2.41 2.70 -12.04
N GLN A 203 2.64 1.39 -12.21
CA GLN A 203 2.84 0.79 -13.52
C GLN A 203 2.03 -0.50 -13.64
N PRO A 204 1.13 -0.60 -14.63
CA PRO A 204 0.47 -1.85 -14.93
C PRO A 204 1.45 -2.84 -15.56
N SER A 205 1.32 -4.11 -15.18
CA SER A 205 1.94 -5.26 -15.84
C SER A 205 1.31 -5.52 -17.21
N ASP A 206 2.09 -6.12 -18.11
CA ASP A 206 1.60 -6.67 -19.38
C ASP A 206 0.90 -8.04 -19.22
N MET A 207 0.90 -8.58 -18.00
CA MET A 207 0.26 -9.85 -17.65
C MET A 207 -1.21 -9.62 -17.26
N ALA A 208 -2.13 -10.32 -17.91
CA ALA A 208 -3.52 -10.45 -17.47
C ALA A 208 -3.68 -11.63 -16.50
N THR A 209 -4.72 -11.59 -15.68
CA THR A 209 -5.09 -12.69 -14.77
C THR A 209 -6.13 -13.58 -15.44
N PHE A 210 -5.83 -14.88 -15.55
CA PHE A 210 -6.75 -15.91 -16.01
C PHE A 210 -7.16 -16.79 -14.83
N THR A 211 -8.45 -17.00 -14.65
CA THR A 211 -9.00 -17.96 -13.70
C THR A 211 -9.19 -19.29 -14.44
N VAL A 212 -8.49 -20.32 -13.98
CA VAL A 212 -8.45 -21.61 -14.66
C VAL A 212 -8.93 -22.71 -13.74
N PHE A 213 -9.85 -23.53 -14.24
CA PHE A 213 -10.42 -24.66 -13.52
C PHE A 213 -9.85 -25.96 -14.10
N VAL A 214 -9.22 -26.76 -13.26
CA VAL A 214 -8.64 -28.05 -13.66
C VAL A 214 -9.03 -29.18 -12.71
N GLN A 215 -8.92 -30.42 -13.18
CA GLN A 215 -8.85 -31.60 -12.33
C GLN A 215 -7.48 -32.27 -12.44
N CYS A 216 -6.95 -32.74 -11.32
CA CYS A 216 -5.76 -33.60 -11.29
C CYS A 216 -5.74 -34.49 -10.05
N ASP A 217 -4.92 -35.53 -10.06
CA ASP A 217 -4.92 -36.59 -9.04
C ASP A 217 -3.96 -36.33 -7.88
N SER A 218 -3.03 -35.38 -8.03
CA SER A 218 -2.00 -35.12 -7.03
C SER A 218 -1.46 -33.69 -7.05
N ALA A 219 -0.86 -33.28 -5.93
CA ALA A 219 -0.10 -32.02 -5.83
C ALA A 219 1.08 -31.97 -6.82
N ASP A 220 1.66 -33.12 -7.15
CA ASP A 220 2.75 -33.22 -8.14
C ASP A 220 2.30 -32.79 -9.53
N ASP A 221 1.01 -32.96 -9.88
CA ASP A 221 0.48 -32.48 -11.15
C ASP A 221 0.44 -30.95 -11.22
N ILE A 222 0.08 -30.28 -10.12
CA ILE A 222 0.11 -28.81 -10.03
C ILE A 222 1.54 -28.30 -9.97
N ALA A 223 2.43 -28.96 -9.21
CA ALA A 223 3.84 -28.63 -9.19
C ALA A 223 4.47 -28.75 -10.59
N ALA A 224 4.08 -29.78 -11.36
CA ALA A 224 4.50 -29.93 -12.74
C ALA A 224 3.99 -28.80 -13.64
N LEU A 225 2.74 -28.35 -13.46
CA LEU A 225 2.19 -27.20 -14.19
C LEU A 225 2.98 -25.91 -13.88
N GLY A 226 3.23 -25.63 -12.60
CA GLY A 226 3.99 -24.45 -12.16
C GLY A 226 5.46 -24.46 -12.59
N ALA A 227 6.04 -25.63 -12.82
CA ALA A 227 7.41 -25.77 -13.32
C ALA A 227 7.53 -25.57 -14.85
N MET A 228 6.42 -25.50 -15.59
CA MET A 228 6.45 -25.30 -17.04
C MET A 228 6.80 -23.86 -17.39
N ASN A 229 7.87 -23.68 -18.16
CA ASN A 229 8.29 -22.38 -18.66
C ASN A 229 7.93 -22.23 -20.13
N LEU A 230 6.91 -21.43 -20.43
CA LEU A 230 6.46 -21.13 -21.79
C LEU A 230 6.44 -19.61 -22.02
N PRO A 231 6.74 -19.14 -23.25
CA PRO A 231 6.66 -17.73 -23.59
C PRO A 231 5.27 -17.15 -23.27
N GLY A 232 5.26 -16.01 -22.59
CA GLY A 232 4.03 -15.29 -22.22
C GLY A 232 3.33 -15.80 -20.96
N ILE A 233 3.88 -16.81 -20.26
CA ILE A 233 3.43 -17.20 -18.91
C ILE A 233 4.30 -16.50 -17.87
N GLY A 234 3.68 -15.80 -16.93
CA GLY A 234 4.33 -15.13 -15.82
C GLY A 234 4.39 -16.01 -14.56
N MET A 235 3.23 -16.44 -14.08
CA MET A 235 3.08 -17.22 -12.84
C MET A 235 1.83 -18.10 -12.91
N VAL A 236 1.90 -19.28 -12.29
CA VAL A 236 0.75 -20.14 -12.01
C VAL A 236 0.64 -20.28 -10.49
N GLU A 237 -0.50 -19.89 -9.95
CA GLU A 237 -0.80 -19.98 -8.53
C GLU A 237 -2.02 -20.87 -8.29
N ASP A 238 -1.90 -21.79 -7.34
CA ASP A 238 -2.97 -22.68 -6.94
C ASP A 238 -3.82 -22.06 -5.84
N TRP A 239 -4.84 -21.30 -6.24
CA TRP A 239 -5.71 -20.58 -5.31
C TRP A 239 -6.48 -21.51 -4.38
N THR A 240 -6.82 -22.73 -4.81
CA THR A 240 -7.40 -23.74 -3.91
C THR A 240 -6.45 -24.08 -2.76
N ALA A 241 -5.13 -24.06 -2.99
CA ALA A 241 -4.14 -24.30 -1.94
C ALA A 241 -3.73 -23.03 -1.19
N THR A 242 -3.71 -21.86 -1.81
CA THR A 242 -3.06 -20.66 -1.22
C THR A 242 -4.04 -19.60 -0.71
N VAL A 243 -5.24 -19.48 -1.30
CA VAL A 243 -6.22 -18.49 -0.85
C VAL A 243 -6.78 -18.90 0.51
N ARG A 244 -6.73 -17.96 1.45
CA ARG A 244 -7.27 -18.12 2.80
C ARG A 244 -8.10 -16.90 3.14
N ARG A 245 -9.36 -17.12 3.56
CA ARG A 245 -10.14 -16.07 4.19
C ARG A 245 -9.67 -15.92 5.62
N LEU A 246 -9.21 -14.73 5.97
CA LEU A 246 -8.73 -14.42 7.31
C LEU A 246 -9.65 -13.37 7.92
N CYS A 247 -9.89 -13.47 9.23
CA CYS A 247 -10.49 -12.37 9.95
C CYS A 247 -9.55 -11.15 9.93
N ARG A 248 -10.09 -9.98 10.26
CA ARG A 248 -9.34 -8.72 10.25
C ARG A 248 -8.06 -8.80 11.11
N ARG A 249 -8.16 -9.20 12.38
CA ARG A 249 -6.99 -9.43 13.27
C ARG A 249 -5.90 -10.33 12.66
N CYS A 250 -6.25 -11.47 12.07
CA CYS A 250 -5.28 -12.35 11.38
C CYS A 250 -4.64 -11.68 10.16
N SER A 251 -5.40 -10.88 9.41
CA SER A 251 -4.88 -10.13 8.27
C SER A 251 -3.83 -9.09 8.68
N TYR A 252 -3.94 -8.54 9.88
CA TYR A 252 -2.98 -7.60 10.47
C TYR A 252 -1.87 -8.29 11.29
N GLY A 253 -1.95 -9.61 11.50
CA GLY A 253 -1.00 -10.37 12.31
C GLY A 253 -1.17 -10.17 13.82
N THR A 254 -2.32 -9.67 14.27
CA THR A 254 -2.62 -9.41 15.68
C THR A 254 -3.07 -10.70 16.39
N PRO A 255 -2.44 -11.09 17.51
CA PRO A 255 -2.83 -12.27 18.27
C PRO A 255 -4.29 -12.19 18.74
N HIS A 256 -5.08 -13.23 18.48
CA HIS A 256 -6.42 -13.39 19.02
C HIS A 256 -6.85 -14.87 19.00
N GLN A 257 -7.95 -15.18 19.69
CA GLN A 257 -8.52 -16.53 19.71
C GLN A 257 -9.66 -16.63 18.70
N HIS A 258 -9.66 -17.72 17.93
CA HIS A 258 -10.82 -18.12 17.16
C HIS A 258 -11.72 -19.00 18.04
N GLY A 259 -13.02 -18.70 18.11
CA GLY A 259 -14.02 -19.70 18.49
C GLY A 259 -14.11 -20.76 17.39
N ASP A 260 -14.56 -21.97 17.70
CA ASP A 260 -14.51 -23.20 16.88
C ASP A 260 -15.28 -23.19 15.52
N GLU A 261 -15.42 -22.03 14.86
CA GLU A 261 -16.13 -21.83 13.58
C GLU A 261 -15.19 -21.52 12.40
N ALA A 262 -13.87 -21.73 12.53
CA ALA A 262 -13.06 -21.86 11.33
C ALA A 262 -13.45 -23.17 10.67
N GLU A 263 -14.07 -23.13 9.49
CA GLU A 263 -14.20 -24.29 8.61
C GLU A 263 -12.79 -24.79 8.31
N VAL A 264 -12.30 -25.71 9.15
CA VAL A 264 -11.15 -26.54 8.86
C VAL A 264 -11.65 -27.47 7.77
N THR A 265 -11.52 -27.06 6.49
CA THR A 265 -11.49 -28.02 5.39
C THR A 265 -10.48 -29.08 5.78
N GLU A 266 -10.91 -30.34 5.89
CA GLU A 266 -10.07 -31.45 6.39
C GLU A 266 -8.65 -31.35 5.85
N GLU A 267 -7.72 -30.88 6.70
CA GLU A 267 -6.31 -30.78 6.33
C GLU A 267 -5.82 -32.19 6.00
N GLY A 268 -5.51 -32.44 4.73
CA GLY A 268 -4.82 -33.65 4.30
C GLY A 268 -5.52 -34.51 3.25
N THR A 269 -6.76 -34.21 2.82
CA THR A 269 -7.36 -34.89 1.67
C THR A 269 -7.18 -34.04 0.39
N TRP A 270 -6.61 -34.67 -0.64
CA TRP A 270 -6.38 -34.00 -1.92
C TRP A 270 -7.71 -33.69 -2.62
N ALA A 271 -8.00 -32.41 -2.84
CA ALA A 271 -9.12 -31.99 -3.68
C ALA A 271 -8.71 -32.04 -5.16
N ARG A 272 -9.33 -32.94 -5.94
CA ARG A 272 -9.02 -33.08 -7.38
C ARG A 272 -9.28 -31.81 -8.17
N GLN A 273 -10.41 -31.14 -7.90
CA GLN A 273 -10.76 -29.88 -8.55
C GLN A 273 -9.89 -28.76 -7.98
N ARG A 274 -9.22 -28.04 -8.86
CA ARG A 274 -8.34 -26.92 -8.53
C ARG A 274 -8.75 -25.68 -9.30
N ASP A 275 -8.76 -24.57 -8.58
CA ASP A 275 -8.93 -23.22 -9.08
C ASP A 275 -7.57 -22.56 -9.08
N LEU A 276 -7.12 -22.11 -10.26
CA LEU A 276 -5.79 -21.56 -10.47
C LEU A 276 -5.88 -20.11 -10.94
N GLY A 277 -4.98 -19.29 -10.43
CA GLY A 277 -4.65 -17.99 -11.01
C GLY A 277 -3.46 -18.13 -11.94
N ILE A 278 -3.62 -17.79 -13.22
CA ILE A 278 -2.52 -17.77 -14.17
C ILE A 278 -2.30 -16.36 -14.67
N ALA A 279 -1.12 -15.81 -14.39
CA ALA A 279 -0.66 -14.56 -14.97
C ALA A 279 -0.05 -14.82 -16.34
N ALA A 280 -0.58 -14.21 -17.39
CA ALA A 280 -0.10 -14.41 -18.75
C ALA A 280 -0.34 -13.20 -19.67
N GLN A 281 0.52 -13.02 -20.68
CA GLN A 281 0.40 -11.96 -21.69
C GLN A 281 -0.82 -12.15 -22.62
N GLY A 282 -1.41 -13.35 -22.65
CA GLY A 282 -2.60 -13.61 -23.44
C GLY A 282 -3.13 -15.04 -23.34
N ARG A 283 -4.40 -15.19 -23.71
CA ARG A 283 -5.15 -16.45 -23.62
C ARG A 283 -4.48 -17.61 -24.37
N ALA A 284 -3.90 -17.35 -25.54
CA ALA A 284 -3.25 -18.38 -26.34
C ALA A 284 -2.05 -19.04 -25.63
N ALA A 285 -1.31 -18.29 -24.81
CA ALA A 285 -0.22 -18.84 -24.00
C ALA A 285 -0.77 -19.79 -22.93
N VAL A 286 -1.86 -19.40 -22.27
CA VAL A 286 -2.55 -20.22 -21.25
C VAL A 286 -3.13 -21.50 -21.86
N GLU A 287 -3.78 -21.40 -23.02
CA GLU A 287 -4.30 -22.57 -23.74
C GLU A 287 -3.17 -23.55 -24.13
N THR A 288 -2.03 -23.03 -24.59
CA THR A 288 -0.85 -23.84 -24.94
C THR A 288 -0.26 -24.52 -23.71
N LEU A 289 -0.14 -23.80 -22.59
CA LEU A 289 0.32 -24.32 -21.30
C LEU A 289 -0.56 -25.49 -20.85
N LEU A 290 -1.87 -25.28 -20.79
CA LEU A 290 -2.82 -26.26 -20.25
C LEU A 290 -3.00 -27.47 -21.17
N ALA A 291 -2.97 -27.28 -22.49
CA ALA A 291 -2.98 -28.39 -23.44
C ALA A 291 -1.74 -29.27 -23.29
N THR A 292 -0.57 -28.65 -23.12
CA THR A 292 0.70 -29.38 -22.91
C THR A 292 0.69 -30.12 -21.57
N TRP A 293 0.18 -29.49 -20.51
CA TRP A 293 0.06 -30.10 -19.19
C TRP A 293 -0.90 -31.30 -19.18
N ALA A 294 -2.08 -31.15 -19.78
CA ALA A 294 -3.09 -32.20 -19.86
C ALA A 294 -2.63 -33.42 -20.68
N ALA A 295 -1.85 -33.19 -21.74
CA ALA A 295 -1.30 -34.27 -22.56
C ALA A 295 -0.17 -35.07 -21.88
N ALA A 296 0.48 -34.50 -20.86
CA ALA A 296 1.68 -35.08 -20.26
C ALA A 296 1.40 -36.25 -19.28
N ALA A 297 0.19 -36.36 -18.73
CA ALA A 297 -0.19 -37.48 -17.87
C ALA A 297 -1.72 -37.69 -17.85
N PRO A 298 -2.22 -38.93 -17.66
CA PRO A 298 -3.63 -39.17 -17.44
C PRO A 298 -4.11 -38.51 -16.15
N GLY A 299 -5.41 -38.23 -16.04
CA GLY A 299 -6.01 -37.63 -14.84
C GLY A 299 -5.96 -36.09 -14.80
N ARG A 300 -5.13 -35.47 -15.65
CA ARG A 300 -5.07 -34.01 -15.84
C ARG A 300 -6.12 -33.56 -16.84
N VAL A 301 -7.06 -32.73 -16.38
CA VAL A 301 -8.20 -32.27 -17.19
C VAL A 301 -8.34 -30.77 -17.06
N LEU A 302 -8.40 -30.07 -18.18
CA LEU A 302 -8.84 -28.68 -18.24
C LEU A 302 -10.37 -28.64 -18.28
N GLU A 303 -10.99 -27.90 -17.38
CA GLU A 303 -12.45 -27.67 -17.38
C GLU A 303 -12.79 -26.35 -18.07
N ALA A 304 -12.18 -25.24 -17.65
CA ALA A 304 -12.47 -23.92 -18.19
C ALA A 304 -11.31 -22.92 -18.01
N ILE A 305 -11.30 -21.90 -18.89
CA ILE A 305 -10.40 -20.73 -18.82
C ILE A 305 -11.29 -19.49 -18.90
N GLU A 306 -11.36 -18.76 -17.79
CA GLU A 306 -12.09 -17.52 -17.64
C GLU A 306 -11.12 -16.34 -17.54
N GLN A 307 -11.56 -15.19 -18.05
CA GLN A 307 -10.85 -13.92 -17.88
C GLN A 307 -11.89 -12.87 -17.53
N ARG A 308 -11.80 -12.31 -16.31
CA ARG A 308 -12.64 -11.23 -15.84
C ARG A 308 -11.75 -10.09 -15.39
N GLU A 309 -11.97 -8.92 -15.97
CA GLU A 309 -11.23 -7.72 -15.60
C GLU A 309 -12.10 -6.91 -14.65
N HIS A 310 -11.55 -6.57 -13.49
CA HIS A 310 -12.16 -5.62 -12.57
C HIS A 310 -11.35 -4.33 -12.55
N PRO A 311 -12.00 -3.15 -12.60
CA PRO A 311 -11.29 -1.90 -12.43
C PRO A 311 -10.71 -1.82 -11.02
N LEU A 312 -9.62 -1.06 -10.86
CA LEU A 312 -9.17 -0.64 -9.54
C LEU A 312 -10.30 0.13 -8.86
N SER A 313 -10.51 -0.15 -7.57
CA SER A 313 -11.39 0.64 -6.72
C SER A 313 -10.61 1.75 -6.02
N ASP A 314 -11.32 2.76 -5.53
CA ASP A 314 -10.78 3.84 -4.71
C ASP A 314 -11.49 3.87 -3.35
N PRO A 315 -10.82 4.35 -2.29
CA PRO A 315 -11.46 4.52 -0.99
C PRO A 315 -12.65 5.47 -1.07
N ALA A 316 -13.74 5.13 -0.39
CA ALA A 316 -14.86 6.05 -0.22
C ALA A 316 -14.47 7.17 0.77
N PRO A 317 -15.04 8.38 0.63
CA PRO A 317 -14.87 9.44 1.64
C PRO A 317 -15.24 8.95 3.04
N GLY A 318 -14.46 9.34 4.05
CA GLY A 318 -14.70 8.94 5.46
C GLY A 318 -14.20 7.53 5.82
N GLN A 319 -13.32 6.94 5.00
CA GLN A 319 -12.66 5.68 5.33
C GLN A 319 -11.21 5.91 5.75
N VAL A 320 -10.83 5.36 6.90
CA VAL A 320 -9.44 5.33 7.40
C VAL A 320 -8.78 4.03 6.98
N TRP A 321 -8.21 4.01 5.77
CA TRP A 321 -7.65 2.78 5.19
C TRP A 321 -6.14 2.62 5.43
N TRP A 322 -5.47 3.65 5.95
CA TRP A 322 -4.01 3.68 6.12
C TRP A 322 -3.52 3.15 7.47
N LEU A 323 -4.38 3.00 8.47
CA LEU A 323 -3.99 2.58 9.83
C LEU A 323 -4.03 1.05 10.04
N GLY A 324 -3.24 0.61 11.03
CA GLY A 324 -3.31 -0.73 11.65
C GLY A 324 -4.49 -0.89 12.62
N GLU A 325 -4.97 -2.11 12.88
CA GLU A 325 -6.01 -2.33 13.92
C GLU A 325 -5.58 -1.88 15.33
N GLU A 326 -4.29 -1.98 15.67
CA GLU A 326 -3.77 -1.51 16.97
C GLU A 326 -3.81 0.02 17.10
N GLU A 327 -3.78 0.74 15.98
CA GLU A 327 -3.86 2.20 15.91
C GLU A 327 -5.33 2.69 15.89
N GLU A 328 -6.26 1.90 15.31
CA GLU A 328 -7.70 2.17 15.40
C GLU A 328 -8.23 2.00 16.84
N GLY A 329 -7.74 1.00 17.59
CA GLY A 329 -8.20 0.70 18.94
C GLY A 329 -7.70 1.65 20.04
N ALA A 330 -6.65 2.44 19.76
CA ALA A 330 -6.11 3.45 20.68
C ALA A 330 -6.87 4.79 20.62
N GLN A 331 -7.88 4.91 19.74
CA GLN A 331 -8.67 6.12 19.49
C GLN A 331 -10.10 6.06 20.06
N VAL A 332 -10.38 5.12 20.98
CA VAL A 332 -11.66 5.03 21.73
C VAL A 332 -11.44 5.22 23.22
#